data_AF-A0A558G4V4-F1
#
_entry.id   AF-A0A558G4V4-F1
#
_cell.length_a   1.000
_cell.length_b   1.000
_cell.length_c   1.000
_cell.angle_alpha   90.00
_cell.angle_beta   90.00
_cell.angle_gamma   90.00
#
_symmetry.space_group_name_H-M   'P 1'
#
loop_
_entity.id
_entity.type
_entity.pdbx_description
1 polymer ?
#
loop_
_entity_poly.entity_id
_entity_poly.type
_entity_poly.pdbx_seq_one_letter_code
_entity_poly.pdbx_strand_id
1 'polypeptide(L)'
;NTRDQRQVLAEIDYPIPEIISERASLMEGCWMEQCSAFKYVREHRDRRRDYEIETLAQFDRIARHLEEQVGIEAPNPPEPGDVDHEVVTV
;
A
#
# COMPACT_ATOMS: atom_id res chain seq x y z
N ASN A 1 15.51 -14.61 -1.51
CA ASN A 1 15.28 -15.60 -2.56
C ASN A 1 14.38 -14.93 -3.60
N THR A 2 14.96 -14.24 -4.57
CA THR A 2 14.32 -13.11 -5.27
C THR A 2 14.41 -13.22 -6.80
N ARG A 3 15.16 -14.21 -7.31
CA ARG A 3 15.36 -14.39 -8.76
C ARG A 3 14.17 -15.09 -9.40
N ASP A 4 13.65 -16.14 -8.76
CA ASP A 4 12.51 -16.92 -9.28
C ASP A 4 11.20 -16.11 -9.28
N GLN A 5 10.99 -15.28 -8.25
CA GLN A 5 9.82 -14.39 -8.18
C GLN A 5 9.81 -13.35 -9.32
N ARG A 6 10.98 -12.84 -9.73
CA ARG A 6 11.07 -11.88 -10.85
C ARG A 6 10.83 -12.52 -12.21
N GLN A 7 11.13 -13.81 -12.36
CA GLN A 7 10.85 -14.53 -13.59
C GLN A 7 9.33 -14.65 -13.81
N VAL A 8 8.56 -14.98 -12.76
CA VAL A 8 7.09 -15.01 -12.82
C VAL A 8 6.51 -13.66 -13.23
N LEU A 9 7.07 -12.56 -12.71
CA LEU A 9 6.61 -11.21 -13.07
C LEU A 9 6.85 -10.86 -14.54
N ALA A 10 7.90 -11.40 -15.17
CA ALA A 10 8.18 -11.16 -16.57
C ALA A 10 7.25 -11.93 -17.53
N GLU A 11 6.52 -12.91 -17.02
CA GLU A 11 5.57 -13.75 -17.80
C GLU A 11 4.13 -13.21 -17.75
N ILE A 12 3.89 -12.11 -17.05
CA ILE A 12 2.58 -11.49 -16.92
C ILE A 12 2.36 -10.47 -18.05
N ASP A 13 1.31 -10.68 -18.85
CA ASP A 13 0.97 -9.85 -20.01
C ASP A 13 0.13 -8.60 -19.70
N TYR A 14 -0.22 -8.38 -18.42
CA TYR A 14 -1.01 -7.25 -17.98
C TYR A 14 -0.19 -6.30 -17.08
N PRO A 15 -0.60 -5.03 -16.96
CA PRO A 15 0.12 -4.07 -16.11
C PRO A 15 0.23 -4.56 -14.66
N ILE A 16 1.43 -4.43 -14.10
CA ILE A 16 1.72 -4.68 -12.68
C ILE A 16 2.03 -3.32 -12.06
N PRO A 17 1.05 -2.64 -11.44
CA PRO A 17 1.25 -1.28 -10.94
C PRO A 17 2.30 -1.23 -9.83
N GLU A 18 2.34 -2.24 -8.96
CA GLU A 18 3.30 -2.33 -7.85
C GLU A 18 3.61 -3.77 -7.48
N ILE A 19 4.79 -4.00 -6.90
CA ILE A 19 5.22 -5.29 -6.37
C ILE A 19 5.47 -5.15 -4.86
N ILE A 20 4.56 -5.72 -4.07
CA ILE A 20 4.68 -5.69 -2.62
C ILE A 20 5.48 -6.91 -2.17
N SER A 21 6.63 -6.66 -1.53
CA SER A 21 7.41 -7.72 -0.90
C SER A 21 6.70 -8.27 0.34
N GLU A 22 7.20 -9.35 0.93
CA GLU A 22 6.60 -9.90 2.15
C GLU A 22 6.50 -8.85 3.28
N ARG A 23 5.30 -8.74 3.88
CA ARG A 23 4.97 -7.79 4.95
C ARG A 23 4.24 -8.45 6.12
N ALA A 24 4.63 -9.68 6.48
CA ALA A 24 3.98 -10.47 7.53
C ALA A 24 3.78 -9.68 8.83
N SER A 25 4.84 -9.06 9.36
CA SER A 25 4.78 -8.29 10.61
C SER A 25 3.78 -7.12 10.57
N LEU A 26 3.64 -6.45 9.42
CA LEU A 26 2.65 -5.37 9.24
C LEU A 26 1.23 -5.95 9.26
N MET A 27 1.00 -7.02 8.49
CA MET A 27 -0.32 -7.65 8.37
C MET A 27 -0.78 -8.33 9.66
N GLU A 28 0.11 -9.00 10.38
CA GLU A 28 -0.17 -9.56 11.70
C GLU A 28 -0.57 -8.46 12.69
N GLY A 29 0.12 -7.33 12.64
CA GLY A 29 -0.21 -6.16 13.43
C GLY A 29 -1.61 -5.61 13.17
N CYS A 30 -1.94 -5.41 11.89
CA CYS A 30 -3.27 -5.00 11.45
C CYS A 30 -4.35 -5.97 11.94
N TRP A 31 -4.07 -7.28 11.87
CA TRP A 31 -4.97 -8.32 12.34
C TRP A 31 -5.16 -8.27 13.85
N MET A 32 -4.11 -8.12 14.65
CA MET A 32 -4.23 -8.06 16.11
C MET A 32 -5.02 -6.84 16.59
N GLU A 33 -4.79 -5.68 15.98
CA GLU A 33 -5.45 -4.42 16.34
C GLU A 33 -6.77 -4.18 15.59
N GLN A 34 -7.16 -5.11 14.70
CA GLN A 34 -8.38 -5.05 13.90
C GLN A 34 -8.54 -3.69 13.17
N CYS A 35 -7.47 -3.24 12.51
CA CYS A 35 -7.46 -1.96 11.78
C CYS A 35 -6.73 -2.05 10.44
N SER A 36 -6.88 -1.02 9.61
CA SER A 36 -6.17 -0.92 8.33
C SER A 36 -4.67 -0.72 8.54
N ALA A 37 -3.86 -1.03 7.53
CA ALA A 37 -2.41 -0.82 7.58
C ALA A 37 -2.02 0.64 7.85
N PHE A 38 -2.77 1.59 7.28
CA PHE A 38 -2.59 3.02 7.55
C PHE A 38 -2.83 3.38 9.02
N LYS A 39 -3.99 2.96 9.56
CA LYS A 39 -4.33 3.19 10.97
C LYS A 39 -3.32 2.52 11.90
N TYR A 40 -2.93 1.30 11.58
CA TYR A 40 -1.96 0.54 12.36
C TYR A 40 -0.60 1.23 12.44
N VAL A 41 -0.06 1.68 11.29
CA VAL A 41 1.22 2.40 11.25
C VAL A 41 1.15 3.76 11.94
N ARG A 42 0.00 4.44 11.87
CA ARG A 42 -0.20 5.74 12.52
C ARG A 42 -0.33 5.65 14.04
N GLU A 43 -1.11 4.68 14.54
CA GLU A 43 -1.59 4.68 15.93
C GLU A 43 -0.98 3.58 16.80
N HIS A 44 -0.51 2.47 16.21
CA HIS A 44 -0.10 1.27 16.96
C HIS A 44 1.37 0.86 16.73
N ARG A 45 2.05 1.45 15.74
CA ARG A 45 3.47 1.20 15.49
C ARG A 45 4.34 2.19 16.27
N ASP A 46 5.13 1.66 17.20
CA ASP A 46 6.08 2.45 18.00
C ASP A 46 7.11 3.22 17.14
N ARG A 47 7.48 2.64 16.00
CA ARG A 47 8.41 3.25 15.05
C ARG A 47 7.92 3.04 13.62
N ARG A 48 7.78 4.13 12.88
CA ARG A 48 7.56 4.11 11.43
C ARG A 48 8.82 3.57 10.74
N ARG A 49 8.69 2.44 10.07
CA ARG A 49 9.79 1.78 9.35
C ARG A 49 9.70 2.16 7.88
N ASP A 50 10.81 2.55 7.26
CA ASP A 50 10.83 3.04 5.88
C ASP A 50 10.18 2.07 4.89
N TYR A 51 10.39 0.76 5.06
CA TYR A 51 9.78 -0.26 4.20
C TYR A 51 8.28 -0.47 4.45
N GLU A 52 7.77 -0.16 5.65
CA GLU A 52 6.33 -0.15 5.92
C GLU A 52 5.69 1.08 5.27
N ILE A 53 6.33 2.26 5.38
CA ILE A 53 5.89 3.48 4.68
C ILE A 53 5.90 3.28 3.17
N GLU A 54 6.95 2.67 2.60
CA GLU A 54 6.97 2.33 1.18
C GLU A 54 5.82 1.41 0.78
N THR A 55 5.43 0.47 1.65
CA THR A 55 4.28 -0.41 1.37
C THR A 55 2.98 0.36 1.29
N LEU A 56 2.80 1.33 2.19
CA LEU A 56 1.62 2.19 2.17
C LEU A 56 1.60 3.06 0.91
N ALA A 57 2.75 3.61 0.52
CA ALA A 57 2.91 4.32 -0.74
C ALA A 57 2.57 3.43 -1.96
N GLN A 58 2.94 2.14 -1.93
CA GLN A 58 2.55 1.18 -2.96
C GLN A 58 1.02 0.98 -3.01
N PHE A 59 0.35 0.92 -1.85
CA PHE A 59 -1.12 0.87 -1.81
C PHE A 59 -1.74 2.12 -2.43
N ASP A 60 -1.21 3.30 -2.14
CA ASP A 60 -1.69 4.56 -2.71
C ASP A 60 -1.54 4.57 -4.24
N ARG A 61 -0.38 4.13 -4.75
CA ARG A 61 -0.12 4.05 -6.20
C ARG A 61 -1.01 3.01 -6.90
N ILE A 62 -1.29 1.88 -6.26
CA ILE A 62 -2.29 0.91 -6.75
C ILE A 62 -3.67 1.58 -6.83
N ALA A 63 -4.08 2.32 -5.80
CA ALA A 63 -5.37 3.01 -5.80
C ALA A 63 -5.45 4.04 -6.94
N ARG A 64 -4.40 4.86 -7.14
CA ARG A 64 -4.34 5.83 -8.26
C ARG A 64 -4.48 5.11 -9.60
N HIS A 65 -3.73 4.02 -9.80
CA HIS A 65 -3.80 3.24 -11.02
C HIS A 65 -5.22 2.72 -11.32
N LEU A 66 -5.91 2.20 -10.30
CA LEU A 66 -7.29 1.70 -10.45
C LEU A 66 -8.27 2.80 -10.81
N GLU A 67 -8.16 3.97 -10.19
CA GLU A 67 -9.02 5.12 -10.48
C GLU A 67 -8.82 5.67 -11.90
N GLU A 68 -7.57 5.72 -12.36
CA GLU A 68 -7.24 6.08 -13.74
C GLU A 68 -7.90 5.12 -14.76
N GLN A 69 -7.97 3.82 -14.47
CA GLN A 69 -8.60 2.84 -15.38
C GLN A 69 -10.11 3.08 -15.58
N VAL A 70 -10.77 3.69 -14.60
CA VAL A 70 -12.23 3.94 -14.64
C VAL A 70 -12.58 5.42 -14.80
N GLY A 71 -11.58 6.30 -14.93
CA GLY A 71 -11.77 7.73 -15.10
C GLY A 71 -12.39 8.42 -13.87
N ILE A 72 -12.10 7.93 -12.67
CA ILE A 72 -12.54 8.53 -11.41
C ILE A 72 -11.42 9.42 -10.88
N GLU A 73 -11.78 10.59 -10.37
CA GLU A 73 -10.86 11.46 -9.61
C GLU A 73 -11.20 11.33 -8.12
N ALA A 74 -10.23 10.87 -7.32
CA ALA A 74 -10.41 10.88 -5.88
C ALA A 74 -10.58 12.33 -5.38
N PRO A 75 -11.53 12.58 -4.47
CA PRO A 75 -11.79 13.92 -3.95
C PRO A 75 -10.64 14.49 -3.10
N ASN A 76 -9.81 13.64 -2.49
CA ASN A 76 -8.66 14.04 -1.69
C ASN A 76 -7.59 12.93 -1.67
N PRO A 77 -6.87 12.71 -2.77
CA PRO A 77 -5.86 11.67 -2.83
C PRO A 77 -4.67 12.02 -1.91
N PRO A 78 -4.20 11.08 -1.05
CA PRO A 78 -2.98 11.29 -0.29
C PRO A 78 -1.75 11.31 -1.21
N GLU A 79 -0.70 11.99 -0.78
CA GLU A 79 0.63 11.72 -1.33
C GLU A 79 1.06 10.29 -0.93
N PRO A 80 1.71 9.51 -1.82
CA PRO A 80 2.08 8.13 -1.51
C PRO A 80 2.90 8.00 -0.22
N GLY A 81 2.38 7.24 0.74
CA GLY A 81 3.03 7.02 2.03
C GLY A 81 2.75 8.10 3.08
N ASP A 82 1.86 9.06 2.77
CA ASP A 82 1.34 9.99 3.77
C ASP A 82 0.34 9.27 4.68
N VAL A 83 0.82 8.90 5.86
CA VAL A 83 0.02 8.18 6.87
C VAL A 83 -0.84 9.09 7.74
N ASP A 84 -0.55 10.39 7.72
CA ASP A 84 -1.24 11.38 8.54
C ASP A 84 -2.38 12.06 7.75
N HIS A 85 -2.55 11.70 6.47
CA HIS A 85 -3.64 12.18 5.62
C HIS A 85 -5.02 11.76 6.15
N GLU A 86 -5.88 12.74 6.42
CA GLU A 86 -7.25 12.50 6.85
C GLU A 86 -8.16 12.26 5.63
N VAL A 87 -8.88 11.13 5.64
CA VAL A 87 -9.89 10.84 4.62
C VAL A 87 -11.13 11.67 4.94
N VAL A 88 -11.41 12.69 4.12
CA VAL A 88 -12.66 13.45 4.18
C VAL A 88 -13.73 12.64 3.45
N THR A 89 -14.67 12.06 4.20
CA THR A 89 -15.86 11.44 3.61
C THR A 89 -16.88 12.53 3.28
N VAL A 90 -17.29 12.61 2.01
CA VAL A 90 -18.35 13.50 1.51
C VAL A 90 -19.72 12.98 1.94
#